data_AF-A0A6L5QVT5-F1
#
_entry.id   AF-A0A6L5QVT5-F1
#
_cell.length_a   1.000
_cell.length_b   1.000
_cell.length_c   1.000
_cell.angle_alpha   90.00
_cell.angle_beta   90.00
_cell.angle_gamma   90.00
#
_symmetry.space_group_name_H-M   'P 1'
#
loop_
_entity.id
_entity.type
_entity.pdbx_description
1 polymer ?
#
loop_
_entity_poly.entity_id
_entity_poly.type
_entity_poly.pdbx_seq_one_letter_code
_entity_poly.pdbx_strand_id
1 'polypeptide(L)' 'MKSFKAFIIMVLWTALIGYGLYTVEAHWHYRKIEWALAISVILLLTHMSNMVIYFKLTNKEPYQWFKSNN' A
#
# COMPACT_ATOMS: atom_id res chain seq x y z
N MET A 1 -16.64 7.67 -8.90
CA MET A 1 -15.44 8.08 -8.14
C MET A 1 -14.45 6.92 -8.05
N LYS A 2 -13.72 6.61 -9.15
CA LYS A 2 -12.83 5.44 -9.20
C LYS A 2 -11.73 5.49 -8.14
N SER A 3 -11.20 6.70 -7.88
CA SER A 3 -10.17 6.94 -6.86
C SER A 3 -10.66 6.66 -5.43
N PHE A 4 -11.91 7.01 -5.10
CA PHE A 4 -12.49 6.70 -3.78
C PHE A 4 -12.59 5.18 -3.54
N LYS A 5 -13.02 4.42 -4.55
CA LYS A 5 -13.04 2.96 -4.48
C LYS A 5 -11.62 2.38 -4.33
N ALA A 6 -10.63 2.94 -5.03
CA ALA A 6 -9.23 2.55 -4.87
C ALA A 6 -8.74 2.76 -3.44
N PHE A 7 -9.02 3.91 -2.84
CA PHE A 7 -8.64 4.20 -1.46
C PHE A 7 -9.27 3.22 -0.46
N ILE A 8 -10.54 2.86 -0.60
CA ILE A 8 -11.18 1.86 0.28
C ILE A 8 -10.43 0.53 0.22
N ILE A 9 -10.11 0.05 -0.98
CA ILE A 9 -9.41 -1.24 -1.14
C ILE A 9 -7.99 -1.16 -0.58
N MET A 10 -7.27 -0.05 -0.79
CA MET A 10 -5.94 0.16 -0.22
C MET A 10 -5.97 0.20 1.31
N VAL A 11 -6.99 0.83 1.91
CA VAL A 11 -7.17 0.86 3.37
C VAL A 11 -7.42 -0.55 3.90
N LEU A 12 -8.30 -1.32 3.26
CA LEU A 12 -8.57 -2.71 3.65
C LEU A 12 -7.31 -3.58 3.53
N TRP A 13 -6.55 -3.44 2.45
CA TRP A 13 -5.29 -4.15 2.26
C TRP A 13 -4.26 -3.79 3.33
N THR A 14 -4.09 -2.50 3.59
CA THR A 14 -3.15 -2.00 4.59
C THR A 14 -3.55 -2.45 5.99
N ALA A 15 -4.85 -2.45 6.31
CA ALA A 15 -5.37 -2.94 7.59
C ALA A 15 -5.14 -4.45 7.77
N LEU A 16 -5.29 -5.24 6.70
CA LEU A 16 -5.00 -6.68 6.71
C LEU A 16 -3.52 -6.95 7.05
N ILE A 17 -2.60 -6.24 6.37
CA ILE A 17 -1.17 -6.36 6.65
C ILE A 17 -0.84 -5.89 8.05
N GLY A 18 -1.42 -4.76 8.48
CA GLY A 18 -1.25 -4.23 9.84
C GLY A 18 -1.72 -5.22 10.90
N TYR A 19 -2.85 -5.88 10.68
CA TYR A 19 -3.34 -6.95 11.55
C TYR A 19 -2.36 -8.13 11.60
N GLY A 20 -1.87 -8.59 10.46
CA GLY A 20 -0.86 -9.68 10.40
C GLY A 20 0.46 -9.32 11.11
N LEU A 21 0.92 -8.07 11.00
CA LEU A 21 2.09 -7.59 11.75
C LEU A 21 1.81 -7.49 13.25
N TYR A 22 0.58 -7.12 13.63
CA TYR A 22 0.17 -7.04 15.02
C TYR A 22 0.10 -8.43 15.68
N THR A 23 -0.42 -9.44 14.99
CA THR A 23 -0.54 -10.81 15.53
C THR A 23 0.81 -11.47 15.78
N VAL A 24 1.86 -11.10 15.04
CA VAL A 24 3.24 -11.56 15.29
C VAL A 24 4.01 -10.64 16.24
N GLU A 25 3.32 -9.71 16.90
CA GLU A 25 3.91 -8.79 17.87
C GLU A 25 5.08 -7.98 17.29
N ALA A 26 5.04 -7.65 15.99
CA ALA A 26 6.10 -6.92 15.31
C ALA A 26 6.44 -5.59 16.02
N HIS A 27 5.43 -4.97 16.64
CA HIS A 27 5.55 -3.74 17.42
C HIS A 27 6.35 -3.89 18.72
N TRP A 28 6.53 -5.10 19.26
CA TRP A 28 7.41 -5.36 20.41
C TRP A 28 8.86 -5.66 20.00
N HIS A 29 9.06 -6.08 18.75
CA HIS A 29 10.35 -6.58 18.26
C HIS A 29 11.19 -5.53 17.51
N TYR A 30 10.74 -4.28 17.42
CA TYR A 30 11.36 -3.20 16.62
C TYR A 30 12.84 -2.91 16.93
N ARG A 31 13.33 -3.29 18.12
CA ARG A 31 14.74 -3.10 18.52
C ARG A 31 15.68 -4.15 17.93
N LYS A 32 15.16 -5.28 17.44
CA LYS A 32 15.95 -6.33 16.80
C LYS A 32 16.10 -5.98 15.32
N ILE A 33 17.33 -5.93 14.83
CA ILE A 33 17.61 -5.49 13.45
C ILE A 33 16.96 -6.39 12.39
N GLU A 34 16.89 -7.70 12.64
CA GLU A 34 16.23 -8.68 11.77
C GLU A 34 14.74 -8.36 11.62
N TRP A 35 14.07 -8.05 12.73
CA TRP A 35 12.66 -7.66 12.73
C TRP A 35 12.45 -6.30 12.09
N ALA A 36 13.33 -5.33 12.35
CA ALA A 36 13.26 -4.02 11.70
C ALA A 36 13.34 -4.16 10.17
N LEU A 37 14.32 -4.94 9.67
CA LEU A 37 14.47 -5.21 8.23
C LEU A 37 13.24 -5.94 7.66
N ALA A 38 12.75 -6.98 8.33
CA ALA A 38 11.58 -7.72 7.89
C ALA A 38 10.33 -6.82 7.80
N ILE A 39 10.07 -6.00 8.83
CA ILE A 39 8.96 -5.05 8.86
C ILE A 39 9.11 -4.01 7.75
N SER A 40 10.31 -3.46 7.55
CA SER A 40 10.58 -2.50 6.47
C SER A 40 10.29 -3.09 5.09
N VAL A 41 10.72 -4.32 4.82
CA VAL A 41 10.45 -5.02 3.55
C VAL A 41 8.95 -5.25 3.37
N ILE A 42 8.24 -5.71 4.40
CA ILE A 42 6.78 -5.94 4.34
C ILE A 42 6.04 -4.63 4.06
N LEU A 43 6.40 -3.54 4.74
CA LEU A 43 5.78 -2.23 4.54
C LEU A 43 6.07 -1.68 3.13
N LEU A 44 7.29 -1.88 2.62
CA LEU A 44 7.66 -1.48 1.26
C LEU A 44 6.83 -2.24 0.21
N LEU A 45 6.72 -3.56 0.33
CA LEU A 45 5.89 -4.39 -0.56
C LEU A 45 4.41 -4.02 -0.48
N THR A 46 3.92 -3.70 0.72
CA THR A 46 2.56 -3.22 0.94
C THR A 46 2.31 -1.89 0.22
N HIS A 47 3.26 -0.97 0.32
CA HIS A 47 3.21 0.31 -0.39
C HIS A 47 3.22 0.13 -1.91
N MET A 48 4.12 -0.71 -2.45
CA MET A 48 4.15 -1.01 -3.88
C MET A 48 2.83 -1.65 -4.36
N SER A 49 2.27 -2.56 -3.58
CA SER A 49 0.97 -3.19 -3.88
C SER A 49 -0.17 -2.16 -3.87
N ASN A 50 -0.16 -1.22 -2.93
CA ASN A 50 -1.10 -0.11 -2.89
C ASN A 50 -1.05 0.73 -4.17
N MET A 51 0.15 1.01 -4.69
CA MET A 51 0.31 1.70 -5.98
C MET A 51 -0.25 0.87 -7.14
N VAL A 52 -0.01 -0.45 -7.18
CA VAL A 52 -0.57 -1.35 -8.19
C VAL A 52 -2.10 -1.35 -8.14
N ILE A 53 -2.71 -1.45 -6.95
CA ILE A 53 -4.16 -1.39 -6.75
C ILE A 53 -4.70 -0.04 -7.26
N TYR A 54 -4.05 1.05 -6.87
CA TYR A 54 -4.46 2.39 -7.25
C TYR A 54 -4.47 2.56 -8.77
N PHE A 55 -3.38 2.22 -9.46
CA PHE A 55 -3.27 2.36 -10.91
C PHE A 55 -4.20 1.42 -11.66
N LYS A 56 -4.39 0.19 -11.16
CA LYS A 56 -5.31 -0.78 -11.78
C LYS A 56 -6.76 -0.31 -11.71
N LEU A 57 -7.18 0.35 -10.62
CA LEU A 57 -8.55 0.83 -10.45
C LEU A 57 -8.81 2.22 -11.05
N THR A 58 -7.84 3.12 -11.01
CA THR A 58 -7.99 4.49 -11.53
C THR A 58 -7.72 4.61 -13.04
N ASN A 59 -7.22 3.55 -13.70
CA ASN A 59 -6.74 3.58 -15.10
C ASN A 59 -5.59 4.58 -15.29
N LYS A 60 -5.19 4.85 -16.54
CA LYS A 60 -4.09 5.78 -16.92
C LYS A 60 -4.38 7.26 -16.63
N GLU A 61 -5.51 7.60 -16.03
CA GLU A 61 -5.92 8.97 -15.70
C GLU A 61 -4.88 9.77 -14.86
N PRO A 62 -4.13 9.21 -13.88
CA PRO A 62 -3.16 9.99 -13.10
C PRO A 62 -1.88 10.38 -13.88
N TYR A 63 -1.65 9.82 -15.08
CA TYR A 63 -0.54 10.20 -15.96
C TYR A 63 -0.97 11.14 -17.10
N GLN A 64 -2.26 11.42 -17.26
CA GLN A 64 -2.78 12.36 -18.27
C GLN A 64 -2.79 13.80 -17.77
N TRP A 65 -1.72 14.23 -17.08
CA TRP A 65 -1.57 15.63 -16.65
C TRP A 65 -1.68 16.62 -17.82
N PHE A 66 -1.30 16.19 -19.03
CA PHE A 66 -1.54 16.92 -20.26
C PHE A 66 -2.55 16.15 -21.11
N LYS A 67 -3.83 16.52 -20.97
CA LYS A 67 -4.85 16.13 -21.94
C LYS A 67 -4.50 16.84 -23.25
N SER A 68 -3.97 16.10 -24.24
CA SER A 68 -3.78 16.64 -25.59
C SER A 68 -5.15 16.97 -26.15
N ASN A 69 -5.54 18.25 -26.13
CA ASN A 69 -6.69 18.74 -26.87
C ASN A 69 -6.32 18.71 -28.36
N ASN A 70 -6.69 17.63 -29.04
CA ASN A 70 -6.84 17.59 -30.50
C ASN A 70 -8.32 17.48 -30.81
#